data_AF-A0A8T5FX62-F1
#
_entry.id   AF-A0A8T5FX62-F1
#
_cell.length_a   1.000
_cell.length_b   1.000
_cell.length_c   1.000
_cell.angle_alpha   90.00
_cell.angle_beta   90.00
_cell.angle_gamma   90.00
#
_symmetry.space_group_name_H-M   'P 1'
#
loop_
_entity.id
_entity.type
_entity.pdbx_description
1 polymer ?
#
loop_
_entity_poly.entity_id
_entity_poly.type
_entity_poly.pdbx_seq_one_letter_code
_entity_poly.pdbx_strand_id
1 'polypeptide(L)'
;MAEGDQGSNRLLIMFYFFFGVTMHLIDALVWQFDRGNFNYSGSALFVYIFMGFLYSLLRVNDDPLIKRLVINSVKSVFLWALPILLLWFAKFLPSTIQFQFATKLVAFLVLTPTWLWMASDFYAQIPPLEFLWTAYLFFWVGIIVLSGIFAFQNKLTQIADPMKAPVAQSLALIRDWIVQLWKNIKSTMIALPKAVSTAFNTQLNTAVGDEYYVGTVEDNENGPLGVYFTNTRMTNYEIFEGDEASAWVDITAKTLDEPITISVNCHAIDYDGNKFQGDMSQNSGGLTETIYVDSFSEEFLICKFGKTQLPPGSYQLIISASFNFETWAYLRTYLMDLERLKGDMKSLMDKGGIGDKNSVLSEIYNIPDTNPVARYTSGPVAIGIETNTQPVGIAGDGSTKPLFGVTIENLWEGKITKVNSLKMETIPGLQINTGSCDHSTNGGNNIYTISNIKGEIEFYKSFRCKMQASKSALDSTPVTIRNLKATAKYQYVIEDELYFDVEEYDFGEI
;
A
#
# COMPACT_ATOMS: atom_id res chain seq x y z
N MET A 1 -31.51 -26.90 36.98
CA MET A 1 -31.51 -27.71 35.74
C MET A 1 -30.75 -27.06 34.57
N ALA A 2 -30.43 -25.75 34.58
CA ALA A 2 -29.74 -25.08 33.47
C ALA A 2 -28.20 -25.24 33.44
N GLU A 3 -27.53 -25.54 34.57
CA GLU A 3 -26.06 -25.69 34.59
C GLU A 3 -25.57 -27.05 34.06
N GLY A 4 -26.39 -28.11 34.14
CA GLY A 4 -26.01 -29.43 33.61
C GLY A 4 -26.00 -29.50 32.07
N ASP A 5 -26.79 -28.64 31.42
CA ASP A 5 -27.01 -28.68 29.96
C ASP A 5 -25.87 -27.96 29.20
N GLN A 6 -25.29 -26.91 29.77
CA GLN A 6 -24.13 -26.21 29.19
C GLN A 6 -22.85 -27.07 29.18
N GLY A 7 -22.62 -27.86 30.23
CA GLY A 7 -21.46 -28.76 30.32
C GLY A 7 -21.50 -29.89 29.29
N SER A 8 -22.70 -30.49 29.11
CA SER A 8 -22.95 -31.52 28.10
C SER A 8 -22.70 -31.01 26.68
N ASN A 9 -23.19 -29.81 26.36
CA ASN A 9 -23.02 -29.20 25.03
C ASN A 9 -21.55 -28.86 24.73
N ARG A 10 -20.79 -28.37 25.71
CA ARG A 10 -19.34 -28.12 25.53
C ARG A 10 -18.57 -29.42 25.24
N LEU A 11 -18.86 -30.49 25.98
CA LEU A 11 -18.20 -31.77 25.81
C LEU A 11 -18.52 -32.41 24.44
N LEU A 12 -19.76 -32.26 23.99
CA LEU A 12 -20.22 -32.72 22.68
C LEU A 12 -19.54 -31.93 21.54
N ILE A 13 -19.44 -30.60 21.66
CA ILE A 13 -18.75 -29.74 20.69
C ILE A 13 -17.27 -30.11 20.61
N MET A 14 -16.60 -30.32 21.75
CA MET A 14 -15.20 -30.75 21.78
C MET A 14 -15.04 -32.13 21.13
N PHE A 15 -15.94 -33.08 21.41
CA PHE A 15 -15.91 -34.40 20.79
C PHE A 15 -16.02 -34.33 19.27
N TYR A 16 -17.02 -33.60 18.73
CA TYR A 16 -17.18 -33.46 17.28
C TYR A 16 -16.02 -32.70 16.62
N PHE A 17 -15.48 -31.69 17.30
CA PHE A 17 -14.30 -30.97 16.83
C PHE A 17 -13.08 -31.88 16.73
N PHE A 18 -12.71 -32.57 17.82
CA PHE A 18 -11.56 -33.47 17.82
C PHE A 18 -11.76 -34.65 16.87
N PHE A 19 -12.97 -35.16 16.75
CA PHE A 19 -13.29 -36.22 15.80
C PHE A 19 -13.16 -35.74 14.34
N GLY A 20 -13.71 -34.57 14.01
CA GLY A 20 -13.59 -33.96 12.68
C GLY A 20 -12.13 -33.69 12.31
N VAL A 21 -11.33 -33.16 13.25
CA VAL A 21 -9.89 -32.95 13.08
C VAL A 21 -9.16 -34.27 12.87
N THR A 22 -9.46 -35.30 13.68
CA THR A 22 -8.84 -36.63 13.57
C THR A 22 -9.15 -37.27 12.22
N MET A 23 -10.39 -37.16 11.73
CA MET A 23 -10.78 -37.70 10.43
C MET A 23 -10.12 -36.96 9.27
N HIS A 24 -9.95 -35.63 9.37
CA HIS A 24 -9.16 -34.88 8.39
C HIS A 24 -7.68 -35.21 8.46
N LEU A 25 -7.16 -35.52 9.65
CA LEU A 25 -5.79 -35.99 9.83
C LEU A 25 -5.59 -37.37 9.18
N ILE A 26 -6.55 -38.28 9.35
CA ILE A 26 -6.54 -39.60 8.70
C ILE A 26 -6.65 -39.44 7.17
N ASP A 27 -7.53 -38.56 6.69
CA ASP A 27 -7.67 -38.26 5.24
C ASP A 27 -6.37 -37.67 4.66
N ALA A 28 -5.69 -36.80 5.40
CA ALA A 28 -4.40 -36.26 5.02
C ALA A 28 -3.28 -37.31 5.01
N LEU A 29 -3.18 -38.12 6.09
CA LEU A 29 -2.05 -39.02 6.32
C LEU A 29 -2.16 -40.33 5.55
N VAL A 30 -3.37 -40.88 5.46
CA VAL A 30 -3.62 -42.20 4.86
C VAL A 30 -4.05 -42.06 3.40
N TRP A 31 -4.87 -41.05 3.08
CA TRP A 31 -5.49 -40.93 1.77
C TRP A 31 -4.96 -39.75 0.94
N GLN A 32 -4.07 -38.91 1.49
CA GLN A 32 -3.47 -37.75 0.82
C GLN A 32 -4.50 -36.80 0.17
N PHE A 33 -5.75 -36.83 0.66
CA PHE A 33 -6.89 -36.19 0.02
C PHE A 33 -7.13 -36.61 -1.45
N ASP A 34 -6.59 -37.75 -1.89
CA ASP A 34 -6.87 -38.31 -3.22
C ASP A 34 -8.29 -38.89 -3.25
N ARG A 35 -9.21 -38.05 -3.71
CA ARG A 35 -10.64 -38.37 -3.85
C ARG A 35 -10.99 -38.87 -5.25
N GLY A 36 -9.99 -39.29 -6.05
CA GLY A 36 -10.16 -39.74 -7.43
C GLY A 36 -10.95 -41.05 -7.60
N ASN A 37 -11.01 -41.90 -6.57
CA ASN A 37 -11.76 -43.16 -6.60
C ASN A 37 -13.01 -43.11 -5.70
N PHE A 38 -14.19 -43.18 -6.34
CA PHE A 38 -15.54 -43.10 -5.78
C PHE A 38 -15.80 -44.04 -4.56
N ASN A 39 -15.00 -45.08 -4.38
CA ASN A 39 -15.15 -46.05 -3.29
C ASN A 39 -14.67 -45.54 -1.91
N TYR A 40 -13.80 -44.53 -1.86
CA TYR A 40 -13.16 -44.10 -0.60
C TYR A 40 -13.89 -42.94 0.10
N SER A 41 -14.56 -42.06 -0.65
CA SER A 41 -15.45 -41.03 -0.07
C SER A 41 -16.74 -41.65 0.50
N GLY A 42 -17.18 -42.77 -0.07
CA GLY A 42 -18.34 -43.53 0.40
C GLY A 42 -18.14 -44.20 1.76
N SER A 43 -16.92 -44.67 2.08
CA SER A 43 -16.65 -45.37 3.35
C SER A 43 -16.56 -44.41 4.54
N ALA A 44 -15.93 -43.25 4.38
CA ALA A 44 -15.96 -42.19 5.39
C ALA A 44 -17.39 -41.71 5.65
N LEU A 45 -18.18 -41.49 4.59
CA LEU A 45 -19.60 -41.13 4.68
C LEU A 45 -20.43 -42.22 5.37
N PHE A 46 -20.16 -43.50 5.09
CA PHE A 46 -20.82 -44.62 5.74
C PHE A 46 -20.56 -44.64 7.24
N VAL A 47 -19.34 -44.31 7.69
CA VAL A 47 -19.01 -44.20 9.13
C VAL A 47 -19.75 -43.04 9.79
N TYR A 48 -19.82 -41.87 9.15
CA TYR A 48 -20.57 -40.71 9.68
C TYR A 48 -22.09 -40.96 9.74
N ILE A 49 -22.66 -41.57 8.70
CA ILE A 49 -24.09 -41.91 8.63
C ILE A 49 -24.41 -43.05 9.61
N PHE A 50 -23.58 -44.09 9.67
CA PHE A 50 -23.76 -45.23 10.56
C PHE A 50 -23.66 -44.82 12.03
N MET A 51 -22.73 -43.93 12.39
CA MET A 51 -22.61 -43.40 13.76
C MET A 51 -23.78 -42.47 14.11
N GLY A 52 -24.23 -41.61 13.19
CA GLY A 52 -25.42 -40.79 13.39
C GLY A 52 -26.70 -41.64 13.55
N PHE A 53 -26.78 -42.74 12.83
CA PHE A 53 -27.86 -43.73 12.92
C PHE A 53 -27.79 -44.57 14.21
N LEU A 54 -26.61 -45.04 14.63
CA LEU A 54 -26.42 -45.78 15.88
C LEU A 54 -26.74 -44.92 17.09
N TYR A 55 -26.35 -43.65 17.06
CA TYR A 55 -26.66 -42.68 18.12
C TYR A 55 -28.16 -42.37 18.18
N SER A 56 -28.83 -42.24 17.02
CA SER A 56 -30.28 -42.10 16.89
C SER A 56 -31.05 -43.31 17.44
N LEU A 57 -30.60 -44.53 17.15
CA LEU A 57 -31.20 -45.77 17.66
C LEU A 57 -31.06 -45.94 19.18
N LEU A 58 -29.97 -45.44 19.77
CA LEU A 58 -29.67 -45.64 21.19
C LEU A 58 -30.44 -44.68 22.13
N ARG A 59 -31.10 -43.64 21.60
CA ARG A 59 -31.95 -42.73 22.39
C ARG A 59 -33.12 -42.23 21.55
N VAL A 60 -34.18 -43.03 21.49
CA VAL A 60 -35.49 -42.55 21.02
C VAL A 60 -36.33 -42.20 22.23
N ASN A 61 -36.38 -40.90 22.55
CA ASN A 61 -37.49 -40.24 23.23
C ASN A 61 -37.42 -38.75 22.85
N ASP A 62 -38.57 -38.07 22.80
CA ASP A 62 -38.83 -36.74 22.23
C ASP A 62 -37.96 -35.57 22.77
N ASP A 63 -36.65 -35.67 22.62
CA ASP A 63 -35.71 -34.63 23.03
C ASP A 63 -35.55 -33.63 21.87
N PRO A 64 -35.80 -32.33 22.09
CA PRO A 64 -35.55 -31.28 21.10
C PRO A 64 -34.11 -31.28 20.58
N LEU A 65 -33.16 -31.86 21.32
CA LEU A 65 -31.76 -32.05 20.92
C LEU A 65 -31.61 -33.10 19.80
N ILE A 66 -32.41 -34.17 19.82
CA ILE A 66 -32.44 -35.20 18.76
C ILE A 66 -33.01 -34.62 17.47
N LYS A 67 -34.08 -33.82 17.57
CA LYS A 67 -34.66 -33.15 16.40
C LYS A 67 -33.65 -32.20 15.73
N ARG A 68 -32.87 -31.46 16.53
CA ARG A 68 -31.78 -30.61 16.02
C ARG A 68 -30.65 -31.43 15.40
N LEU A 69 -30.29 -32.55 16.00
CA LEU A 69 -29.27 -33.45 15.47
C LEU A 69 -29.69 -33.99 14.09
N VAL A 70 -30.93 -34.46 13.95
CA VAL A 70 -31.48 -34.96 12.67
C VAL A 70 -31.49 -33.87 11.61
N ILE A 71 -31.94 -32.66 11.96
CA ILE A 71 -31.93 -31.51 11.04
C ILE A 71 -30.50 -31.18 10.59
N ASN A 72 -29.54 -31.17 11.52
CA ASN A 72 -28.15 -30.88 11.21
C ASN A 72 -27.49 -31.97 10.37
N SER A 73 -27.79 -33.24 10.63
CA SER A 73 -27.35 -34.35 9.78
C SER A 73 -27.91 -34.23 8.36
N VAL A 74 -29.19 -33.88 8.20
CA VAL A 74 -29.81 -33.66 6.87
C VAL A 74 -29.17 -32.46 6.14
N LYS A 75 -28.93 -31.35 6.83
CA LYS A 75 -28.22 -30.17 6.29
C LYS A 75 -26.79 -30.53 5.83
N SER A 76 -26.05 -31.31 6.62
CA SER A 76 -24.71 -31.79 6.27
C SER A 76 -24.72 -32.69 5.04
N VAL A 77 -25.72 -33.59 4.92
CA VAL A 77 -25.92 -34.43 3.73
C VAL A 77 -26.22 -33.58 2.49
N PHE A 78 -27.05 -32.55 2.61
CA PHE A 78 -27.37 -31.64 1.51
C PHE A 78 -26.16 -30.83 1.04
N LEU A 79 -25.40 -30.25 1.97
CA LEU A 79 -24.16 -29.51 1.68
C LEU A 79 -23.10 -30.40 1.03
N TRP A 80 -23.09 -31.70 1.33
CA TRP A 80 -22.22 -32.67 0.68
C TRP A 80 -22.72 -33.10 -0.72
N ALA A 81 -24.04 -33.24 -0.90
CA ALA A 81 -24.64 -33.58 -2.19
C ALA A 81 -24.57 -32.43 -3.21
N LEU A 82 -24.54 -31.18 -2.73
CA LEU A 82 -24.46 -29.97 -3.54
C LEU A 82 -23.24 -29.94 -4.49
N PRO A 83 -21.99 -30.21 -4.05
CA PRO A 83 -20.84 -30.42 -4.93
C PRO A 83 -21.10 -31.40 -6.07
N ILE A 84 -21.73 -32.53 -5.76
CA ILE A 84 -21.98 -33.62 -6.71
C ILE A 84 -23.02 -33.19 -7.74
N LEU A 85 -24.09 -32.54 -7.30
CA LEU A 85 -25.12 -31.95 -8.16
C LEU A 85 -24.55 -30.86 -9.08
N LEU A 86 -23.64 -30.03 -8.57
CA LEU A 86 -23.01 -28.95 -9.33
C LEU A 86 -21.96 -29.48 -10.31
N LEU A 87 -21.20 -30.53 -9.96
CA LEU A 87 -20.31 -31.24 -10.88
C LEU A 87 -21.08 -31.99 -11.97
N TRP A 88 -22.25 -32.54 -11.62
CA TRP A 88 -23.17 -33.12 -12.59
C TRP A 88 -23.72 -32.05 -13.54
N PHE A 89 -24.12 -30.88 -13.01
CA PHE A 89 -24.57 -29.74 -13.82
C PHE A 89 -23.46 -29.19 -14.73
N ALA A 90 -22.20 -29.17 -14.26
CA ALA A 90 -21.06 -28.70 -15.03
C ALA A 90 -20.86 -29.50 -16.34
N LYS A 91 -21.28 -30.77 -16.41
CA LYS A 91 -21.23 -31.58 -17.64
C LYS A 91 -22.06 -31.00 -18.80
N PHE A 92 -23.00 -30.09 -18.51
CA PHE A 92 -23.83 -29.42 -19.51
C PHE A 92 -23.24 -28.07 -19.99
N LEU A 93 -22.12 -27.62 -19.42
CA LEU A 93 -21.43 -26.38 -19.82
C LEU A 93 -20.36 -26.63 -20.91
N PRO A 94 -19.96 -25.62 -21.71
CA PRO A 94 -18.84 -25.73 -22.65
C PRO A 94 -17.50 -26.08 -21.97
N SER A 95 -16.64 -26.86 -22.62
CA SER A 95 -15.42 -27.45 -22.05
C SER A 95 -14.40 -26.46 -21.45
N THR A 96 -14.30 -25.25 -21.99
CA THR A 96 -13.47 -24.16 -21.45
C THR A 96 -14.01 -23.60 -20.14
N ILE A 97 -15.34 -23.58 -19.97
CA ILE A 97 -16.02 -23.13 -18.75
C ILE A 97 -16.01 -24.24 -17.70
N GLN A 98 -16.11 -25.51 -18.12
CA GLN A 98 -16.08 -26.68 -17.23
C GLN A 98 -14.83 -26.72 -16.33
N PHE A 99 -13.65 -26.49 -16.91
CA PHE A 99 -12.39 -26.58 -16.17
C PHE A 99 -12.24 -25.46 -15.13
N GLN A 100 -12.60 -24.22 -15.49
CA GLN A 100 -12.55 -23.08 -14.57
C GLN A 100 -13.65 -23.12 -13.51
N PHE A 101 -14.84 -23.62 -13.88
CA PHE A 101 -15.95 -23.77 -12.94
C PHE A 101 -15.66 -24.88 -11.92
N ALA A 102 -15.19 -26.06 -12.36
CA ALA A 102 -14.89 -27.16 -11.46
C ALA A 102 -13.77 -26.83 -10.46
N THR A 103 -12.69 -26.17 -10.90
CA THR A 103 -11.56 -25.80 -10.03
C THR A 103 -11.94 -24.71 -9.02
N LYS A 104 -12.66 -23.66 -9.45
CA LYS A 104 -13.11 -22.59 -8.54
C LYS A 104 -14.23 -23.06 -7.59
N LEU A 105 -15.08 -23.97 -8.02
CA LEU A 105 -16.15 -24.53 -7.20
C LEU A 105 -15.60 -25.52 -6.15
N VAL A 106 -14.67 -26.40 -6.52
CA VAL A 106 -13.98 -27.28 -5.56
C VAL A 106 -13.21 -26.45 -4.54
N ALA A 107 -12.55 -25.37 -4.97
CA ALA A 107 -11.96 -24.42 -4.04
C ALA A 107 -13.05 -23.80 -3.13
N PHE A 108 -14.12 -23.24 -3.68
CA PHE A 108 -15.20 -22.64 -2.89
C PHE A 108 -15.81 -23.60 -1.86
N LEU A 109 -16.01 -24.87 -2.21
CA LEU A 109 -16.64 -25.90 -1.38
C LEU A 109 -15.70 -26.51 -0.33
N VAL A 110 -14.40 -26.59 -0.63
CA VAL A 110 -13.35 -26.91 0.37
C VAL A 110 -13.15 -25.75 1.34
N LEU A 111 -13.38 -24.51 0.86
CA LEU A 111 -13.20 -23.27 1.59
C LEU A 111 -14.47 -22.80 2.33
N THR A 112 -15.66 -23.36 2.06
CA THR A 112 -16.87 -22.98 2.79
C THR A 112 -16.83 -23.65 4.15
N PRO A 113 -16.60 -22.92 5.25
CA PRO A 113 -16.40 -23.56 6.53
C PRO A 113 -17.79 -23.94 7.05
N THR A 114 -18.16 -25.21 6.91
CA THR A 114 -19.45 -25.75 7.37
C THR A 114 -19.67 -25.49 8.87
N TRP A 115 -18.58 -25.32 9.62
CA TRP A 115 -18.59 -24.93 11.03
C TRP A 115 -19.05 -23.48 11.30
N LEU A 116 -18.93 -22.53 10.35
CA LEU A 116 -19.52 -21.18 10.50
C LEU A 116 -21.05 -21.26 10.53
N TRP A 117 -21.61 -22.16 9.72
CA TRP A 117 -23.04 -22.39 9.68
C TRP A 117 -23.52 -23.14 10.94
N MET A 118 -22.74 -24.12 11.43
CA MET A 118 -23.02 -24.75 12.72
C MET A 118 -22.93 -23.73 13.88
N ALA A 119 -21.95 -22.84 13.87
CA ALA A 119 -21.81 -21.76 14.86
C ALA A 119 -23.00 -20.80 14.85
N SER A 120 -23.61 -20.55 13.69
CA SER A 120 -24.81 -19.72 13.56
C SER A 120 -26.06 -20.32 14.21
N ASP A 121 -26.18 -21.66 14.26
CA ASP A 121 -27.29 -22.32 14.97
C ASP A 121 -27.09 -22.27 16.51
N PHE A 122 -25.86 -22.07 16.99
CA PHE A 122 -25.55 -21.86 18.42
C PHE A 122 -25.58 -20.38 18.86
N TYR A 123 -25.76 -19.44 17.92
CA TYR A 123 -25.88 -17.99 18.14
C TYR A 123 -26.93 -17.61 19.19
N ALA A 124 -28.00 -18.40 19.31
CA ALA A 124 -29.09 -18.12 20.24
C ALA A 124 -28.76 -18.41 21.72
N GLN A 125 -27.61 -19.02 22.04
CA GLN A 125 -27.34 -19.55 23.39
C GLN A 125 -25.97 -19.16 23.99
N ILE A 126 -25.14 -18.42 23.26
CA ILE A 126 -23.79 -18.00 23.71
C ILE A 126 -23.76 -16.47 23.89
N PRO A 127 -23.21 -15.94 24.99
CA PRO A 127 -23.05 -14.50 25.18
C PRO A 127 -22.26 -13.85 24.03
N PRO A 128 -22.61 -12.62 23.58
CA PRO A 128 -22.02 -11.99 22.39
C PRO A 128 -20.48 -11.89 22.42
N LEU A 129 -19.90 -11.68 23.60
CA LEU A 129 -18.44 -11.56 23.77
C LEU A 129 -17.71 -12.89 23.57
N GLU A 130 -18.30 -14.00 24.04
CA GLU A 130 -17.74 -15.34 23.85
C GLU A 130 -17.89 -15.81 22.40
N PHE A 131 -18.95 -15.40 21.72
CA PHE A 131 -19.13 -15.63 20.29
C PHE A 131 -18.07 -14.92 19.45
N LEU A 132 -17.77 -13.65 19.75
CA LEU A 132 -16.71 -12.90 19.05
C LEU A 132 -15.35 -13.55 19.24
N TRP A 133 -15.02 -14.00 20.45
CA TRP A 133 -13.80 -14.74 20.71
C TRP A 133 -13.75 -16.08 19.98
N THR A 134 -14.87 -16.82 19.96
CA THR A 134 -14.98 -18.11 19.29
C THR A 134 -14.85 -17.94 17.77
N ALA A 135 -15.54 -16.95 17.18
CA ALA A 135 -15.44 -16.59 15.78
C ALA A 135 -14.04 -16.11 15.41
N TYR A 136 -13.39 -15.33 16.27
CA TYR A 136 -12.01 -14.90 16.10
C TYR A 136 -11.04 -16.09 16.11
N LEU A 137 -11.15 -16.97 17.09
CA LEU A 137 -10.32 -18.17 17.22
C LEU A 137 -10.52 -19.09 16.00
N PHE A 138 -11.76 -19.27 15.56
CA PHE A 138 -12.05 -20.05 14.36
C PHE A 138 -11.62 -19.38 13.05
N PHE A 139 -11.67 -18.04 12.96
CA PHE A 139 -11.12 -17.29 11.83
C PHE A 139 -9.61 -17.54 11.70
N TRP A 140 -8.88 -17.51 12.82
CA TRP A 140 -7.44 -17.80 12.83
C TRP A 140 -7.12 -19.27 12.58
N VAL A 141 -7.88 -20.20 13.14
CA VAL A 141 -7.76 -21.64 12.81
C VAL A 141 -8.03 -21.87 11.33
N GLY A 142 -9.02 -21.18 10.75
CA GLY A 142 -9.29 -21.19 9.31
C GLY A 142 -8.09 -20.72 8.51
N ILE A 143 -7.52 -19.55 8.83
CA ILE A 143 -6.32 -19.03 8.16
C ILE A 143 -5.16 -20.02 8.27
N ILE A 144 -4.91 -20.60 9.44
CA ILE A 144 -3.82 -21.56 9.65
C ILE A 144 -4.02 -22.82 8.81
N VAL A 145 -5.24 -23.37 8.79
CA VAL A 145 -5.57 -24.57 8.02
C VAL A 145 -5.45 -24.30 6.51
N LEU A 146 -5.98 -23.17 6.03
CA LEU A 146 -5.92 -22.79 4.62
C LEU A 146 -4.48 -22.53 4.15
N SER A 147 -3.71 -21.78 4.95
CA SER A 147 -2.29 -21.51 4.67
C SER A 147 -1.47 -22.81 4.67
N GLY A 148 -1.83 -23.75 5.55
CA GLY A 148 -1.18 -25.05 5.65
C GLY A 148 -1.47 -25.96 4.48
N ILE A 149 -2.71 -26.01 4.01
CA ILE A 149 -3.13 -26.83 2.86
C ILE A 149 -2.44 -26.36 1.58
N PHE A 150 -2.40 -25.05 1.30
CA PHE A 150 -1.70 -24.53 0.10
C PHE A 150 -0.19 -24.80 0.14
N ALA A 151 0.44 -24.61 1.30
CA ALA A 151 1.86 -24.91 1.47
C ALA A 151 2.17 -26.42 1.35
N PHE A 152 1.22 -27.29 1.74
CA PHE A 152 1.37 -28.75 1.68
C PHE A 152 1.16 -29.28 0.26
N GLN A 153 0.13 -28.80 -0.45
CA GLN A 153 -0.15 -29.16 -1.84
C GLN A 153 1.03 -28.84 -2.77
N ASN A 154 1.64 -27.66 -2.62
CA ASN A 154 2.77 -27.23 -3.44
C ASN A 154 4.04 -28.08 -3.25
N LYS A 155 4.14 -28.82 -2.13
CA LYS A 155 5.27 -29.72 -1.85
C LYS A 155 4.97 -31.18 -2.20
N LEU A 156 3.73 -31.64 -2.07
CA LEU A 156 3.34 -32.99 -2.48
C LEU A 156 3.50 -33.20 -3.99
N THR A 157 3.26 -32.18 -4.80
CA THR A 157 3.48 -32.23 -6.26
C THR A 157 4.95 -32.36 -6.66
N GLN A 158 5.89 -32.16 -5.74
CA GLN A 158 7.34 -32.28 -5.98
C GLN A 158 7.91 -33.65 -5.58
N ILE A 159 7.10 -34.54 -5.00
CA ILE A 159 7.54 -35.87 -4.55
C ILE A 159 7.00 -36.92 -5.53
N ALA A 160 7.88 -37.50 -6.33
CA ALA A 160 7.51 -38.43 -7.40
C ALA A 160 6.98 -39.80 -6.89
N ASP A 161 7.24 -40.18 -5.63
CA ASP A 161 6.70 -41.41 -5.02
C ASP A 161 6.78 -41.36 -3.47
N PRO A 162 5.72 -40.92 -2.76
CA PRO A 162 5.77 -40.65 -1.31
C PRO A 162 5.92 -41.90 -0.43
N MET A 163 5.77 -43.12 -0.97
CA MET A 163 5.86 -44.37 -0.19
C MET A 163 7.28 -44.92 -0.01
N LYS A 164 8.31 -44.30 -0.60
CA LYS A 164 9.71 -44.78 -0.52
C LYS A 164 10.68 -43.84 0.19
N ALA A 165 10.21 -42.71 0.71
CA ALA A 165 11.06 -41.72 1.36
C ALA A 165 11.49 -42.18 2.76
N PRO A 166 12.79 -42.13 3.11
CA PRO A 166 13.27 -42.37 4.47
C PRO A 166 12.62 -41.38 5.46
N VAL A 167 12.29 -41.84 6.67
CA VAL A 167 11.61 -41.05 7.73
C VAL A 167 12.29 -39.69 8.01
N ALA A 168 13.61 -39.60 7.83
CA ALA A 168 14.37 -38.36 7.95
C ALA A 168 14.02 -37.29 6.89
N GLN A 169 13.73 -37.69 5.64
CA GLN A 169 13.24 -36.78 4.60
C GLN A 169 11.82 -36.30 4.90
N SER A 170 10.96 -37.19 5.42
CA SER A 170 9.60 -36.83 5.83
C SER A 170 9.59 -35.80 6.98
N LEU A 171 10.50 -35.95 7.95
CA LEU A 171 10.66 -35.00 9.06
C LEU A 171 11.22 -33.63 8.60
N ALA A 172 12.16 -33.62 7.65
CA ALA A 172 12.68 -32.38 7.07
C ALA A 172 11.59 -31.62 6.28
N LEU A 173 10.73 -32.35 5.56
CA LEU A 173 9.59 -31.78 4.84
C LEU A 173 8.56 -31.14 5.79
N ILE A 174 8.27 -31.79 6.92
CA ILE A 174 7.38 -31.26 7.97
C ILE A 174 7.99 -29.99 8.59
N ARG A 175 9.30 -30.00 8.91
CA ARG A 175 9.99 -28.81 9.45
C ARG A 175 9.90 -27.63 8.50
N ASP A 176 10.23 -27.85 7.24
CA ASP A 176 10.24 -26.77 6.23
C ASP A 176 8.81 -26.28 5.91
N TRP A 177 7.82 -27.17 5.99
CA TRP A 177 6.41 -26.80 5.89
C TRP A 177 5.98 -25.90 7.06
N ILE A 178 6.35 -26.22 8.30
CA ILE A 178 6.08 -25.38 9.48
C ILE A 178 6.74 -23.99 9.33
N VAL A 179 7.96 -23.93 8.83
CA VAL A 179 8.67 -22.66 8.61
C VAL A 179 7.98 -21.81 7.54
N GLN A 180 7.54 -22.42 6.43
CA GLN A 180 6.84 -21.69 5.36
C GLN A 180 5.42 -21.26 5.78
N LEU A 181 4.71 -22.10 6.54
CA LEU A 181 3.44 -21.75 7.17
C LEU A 181 3.58 -20.47 8.01
N TRP A 182 4.62 -20.40 8.85
CA TRP A 182 4.90 -19.23 9.67
C TRP A 182 5.24 -17.98 8.87
N LYS A 183 6.00 -18.12 7.78
CA LYS A 183 6.30 -17.00 6.87
C LYS A 183 5.03 -16.46 6.20
N ASN A 184 4.17 -17.35 5.71
CA ASN A 184 2.92 -16.97 5.05
C ASN A 184 1.95 -16.30 6.03
N ILE A 185 1.78 -16.85 7.24
CA ILE A 185 0.96 -16.23 8.30
C ILE A 185 1.48 -14.82 8.62
N LYS A 186 2.79 -14.65 8.77
CA LYS A 186 3.41 -13.34 9.04
C LYS A 186 3.15 -12.34 7.90
N SER A 187 3.29 -12.76 6.64
CA SER A 187 3.00 -11.89 5.50
C SER A 187 1.52 -11.50 5.42
N THR A 188 0.61 -12.43 5.71
CA THR A 188 -0.83 -12.16 5.72
C THR A 188 -1.21 -11.23 6.87
N MET A 189 -0.60 -11.37 8.05
CA MET A 189 -0.81 -10.46 9.19
C MET A 189 -0.35 -9.02 8.91
N ILE A 190 0.72 -8.84 8.14
CA ILE A 190 1.20 -7.52 7.74
C ILE A 190 0.33 -6.92 6.62
N ALA A 191 -0.20 -7.75 5.73
CA ALA A 191 -1.02 -7.31 4.60
C ALA A 191 -2.49 -7.02 4.96
N LEU A 192 -3.05 -7.67 5.99
CA LEU A 192 -4.47 -7.52 6.34
C LEU A 192 -4.87 -6.11 6.78
N PRO A 193 -4.12 -5.42 7.67
CA PRO A 193 -4.44 -4.05 8.07
C PRO A 193 -4.38 -3.08 6.88
N LYS A 194 -3.40 -3.26 5.99
CA LYS A 194 -3.28 -2.50 4.73
C LYS A 194 -4.46 -2.77 3.80
N ALA A 195 -4.82 -4.03 3.56
CA ALA A 195 -5.94 -4.38 2.69
C ALA A 195 -7.30 -3.89 3.22
N VAL A 196 -7.50 -3.90 4.55
CA VAL A 196 -8.72 -3.39 5.19
C VAL A 196 -8.76 -1.86 5.16
N SER A 197 -7.64 -1.16 5.40
CA SER A 197 -7.61 0.31 5.27
C SER A 197 -7.81 0.77 3.83
N THR A 198 -7.20 0.06 2.87
CA THR A 198 -7.40 0.31 1.43
C THR A 198 -8.87 0.07 1.05
N ALA A 199 -9.48 -1.04 1.46
CA ALA A 199 -10.89 -1.32 1.15
C ALA A 199 -11.88 -0.31 1.79
N PHE A 200 -11.58 0.18 3.00
CA PHE A 200 -12.39 1.19 3.69
C PHE A 200 -12.24 2.59 3.06
N ASN A 201 -11.04 2.94 2.59
CA ASN A 201 -10.77 4.20 1.88
C ASN A 201 -11.26 4.18 0.42
N THR A 202 -11.21 3.02 -0.25
CA THR A 202 -11.73 2.81 -1.62
C THR A 202 -13.26 2.95 -1.70
N GLN A 203 -14.00 2.59 -0.65
CA GLN A 203 -15.46 2.83 -0.60
C GLN A 203 -15.85 4.32 -0.46
N LEU A 204 -14.93 5.20 -0.06
CA LEU A 204 -15.18 6.64 0.06
C LEU A 204 -14.80 7.44 -1.20
N ASN A 205 -13.96 6.91 -2.09
CA ASN A 205 -13.27 7.69 -3.14
C ASN A 205 -13.61 7.28 -4.59
N THR A 206 -14.80 6.75 -4.87
CA THR A 206 -15.09 6.09 -6.15
C THR A 206 -15.27 7.06 -7.34
N ALA A 207 -14.15 7.46 -7.95
CA ALA A 207 -14.02 7.89 -9.34
C ALA A 207 -12.59 7.57 -9.83
N VAL A 208 -12.48 6.77 -10.88
CA VAL A 208 -11.31 5.97 -11.31
C VAL A 208 -9.99 6.74 -11.52
N GLY A 209 -9.99 8.08 -11.58
CA GLY A 209 -8.77 8.91 -11.68
C GLY A 209 -8.31 9.59 -10.39
N ASP A 210 -9.17 9.70 -9.38
CA ASP A 210 -8.81 10.23 -8.05
C ASP A 210 -8.18 9.14 -7.19
N GLU A 211 -8.63 7.88 -7.32
CA GLU A 211 -8.14 6.77 -6.51
C GLU A 211 -6.66 6.45 -6.75
N TYR A 212 -6.22 6.38 -8.01
CA TYR A 212 -4.80 6.14 -8.31
C TYR A 212 -3.92 7.27 -7.79
N TYR A 213 -4.27 8.52 -8.10
CA TYR A 213 -3.46 9.67 -7.72
C TYR A 213 -3.35 9.83 -6.19
N VAL A 214 -4.49 9.75 -5.49
CA VAL A 214 -4.53 9.85 -4.02
C VAL A 214 -3.83 8.66 -3.38
N GLY A 215 -4.06 7.45 -3.88
CA GLY A 215 -3.41 6.23 -3.40
C GLY A 215 -1.89 6.31 -3.54
N THR A 216 -1.38 6.73 -4.70
CA THR A 216 0.07 6.91 -4.93
C THR A 216 0.67 7.96 -4.00
N VAL A 217 -0.04 9.07 -3.73
CA VAL A 217 0.43 10.09 -2.78
C VAL A 217 0.49 9.51 -1.36
N GLU A 218 -0.56 8.83 -0.90
CA GLU A 218 -0.62 8.27 0.46
C GLU A 218 0.40 7.13 0.68
N ASP A 219 0.60 6.25 -0.31
CA ASP A 219 1.56 5.16 -0.23
C ASP A 219 3.02 5.66 -0.17
N ASN A 220 3.28 6.87 -0.69
CA ASN A 220 4.59 7.48 -0.78
C ASN A 220 4.73 8.76 0.05
N GLU A 221 3.90 8.97 1.08
CA GLU A 221 3.98 10.12 2.00
C GLU A 221 5.09 9.94 3.07
N ASN A 222 5.45 8.69 3.39
CA ASN A 222 6.31 8.35 4.52
C ASN A 222 7.65 7.67 4.13
N GLY A 223 8.00 7.64 2.84
CA GLY A 223 9.20 6.96 2.33
C GLY A 223 10.13 7.91 1.57
N PRO A 224 11.47 7.78 1.72
CA PRO A 224 12.40 8.65 1.01
C PRO A 224 12.29 8.41 -0.50
N LEU A 225 11.82 9.40 -1.25
CA LEU A 225 11.82 9.43 -2.72
C LEU A 225 12.84 10.44 -3.22
N GLY A 226 13.46 10.19 -4.37
CA GLY A 226 14.52 11.04 -4.93
C GLY A 226 15.89 10.38 -4.85
N VAL A 227 16.94 11.20 -4.88
CA VAL A 227 18.34 10.77 -4.96
C VAL A 227 19.07 11.23 -3.72
N TYR A 228 19.88 10.37 -3.12
CA TYR A 228 20.56 10.63 -1.85
C TYR A 228 22.00 10.12 -1.92
N PHE A 229 22.92 10.89 -1.35
CA PHE A 229 24.23 10.37 -0.97
C PHE A 229 24.10 9.71 0.40
N THR A 230 24.52 8.45 0.49
CA THR A 230 24.39 7.67 1.73
C THR A 230 25.71 7.54 2.48
N ASN A 231 26.82 7.58 1.75
CA ASN A 231 28.15 7.48 2.31
C ASN A 231 29.16 8.07 1.32
N THR A 232 29.90 9.06 1.81
CA THR A 232 30.92 9.74 1.03
C THR A 232 32.18 9.80 1.88
N ARG A 233 33.29 9.31 1.35
CA ARG A 233 34.57 9.29 2.08
C ARG A 233 35.77 9.24 1.15
N MET A 234 36.90 9.77 1.60
CA MET A 234 38.18 9.55 0.94
C MET A 234 38.57 8.07 1.00
N THR A 235 39.15 7.55 -0.08
CA THR A 235 39.68 6.18 -0.14
C THR A 235 40.96 6.03 0.68
N ASN A 236 41.79 7.06 0.63
CA ASN A 236 43.08 7.14 1.32
C ASN A 236 42.97 8.17 2.45
N TYR A 237 43.55 7.85 3.62
CA TYR A 237 43.57 8.74 4.79
C TYR A 237 44.67 9.81 4.69
N GLU A 238 45.80 9.45 4.08
CA GLU A 238 46.95 10.33 3.84
C GLU A 238 47.20 10.34 2.34
N ILE A 239 47.30 11.54 1.76
CA ILE A 239 47.49 11.75 0.33
C ILE A 239 48.71 12.63 0.20
N PHE A 240 49.75 12.12 -0.46
CA PHE A 240 50.97 12.90 -0.69
C PHE A 240 50.99 13.49 -2.09
N GLU A 241 51.82 14.49 -2.28
CA GLU A 241 52.14 15.03 -3.61
C GLU A 241 52.60 13.90 -4.55
N GLY A 242 51.98 13.80 -5.73
CA GLY A 242 52.28 12.73 -6.68
C GLY A 242 51.33 11.52 -6.56
N ASP A 243 50.48 11.45 -5.53
CA ASP A 243 49.52 10.37 -5.36
C ASP A 243 48.18 10.64 -6.06
N GLU A 244 47.48 9.55 -6.38
CA GLU A 244 46.09 9.62 -6.87
C GLU A 244 45.16 9.82 -5.67
N ALA A 245 44.51 10.99 -5.61
CA ALA A 245 43.43 11.22 -4.64
C ALA A 245 42.13 10.61 -5.19
N SER A 246 41.41 9.87 -4.34
CA SER A 246 40.10 9.35 -4.72
C SER A 246 39.13 9.33 -3.55
N ALA A 247 37.84 9.47 -3.87
CA ALA A 247 36.75 9.40 -2.92
C ALA A 247 35.68 8.41 -3.40
N TRP A 248 35.13 7.65 -2.46
CA TRP A 248 34.00 6.77 -2.68
C TRP A 248 32.70 7.48 -2.37
N VAL A 249 31.69 7.25 -3.20
CA VAL A 249 30.36 7.85 -3.09
C VAL A 249 29.32 6.76 -3.34
N ASP A 250 28.48 6.51 -2.35
CA ASP A 250 27.33 5.61 -2.47
C ASP A 250 26.06 6.44 -2.73
N ILE A 251 25.46 6.25 -3.90
CA ILE A 251 24.26 6.97 -4.32
C ILE A 251 23.05 6.04 -4.35
N THR A 252 21.99 6.42 -3.63
CA THR A 252 20.71 5.71 -3.62
C THR A 252 19.67 6.56 -4.33
N ALA A 253 18.92 5.95 -5.22
CA ALA A 253 17.88 6.62 -5.99
C ALA A 253 16.59 5.82 -5.97
N LYS A 254 15.47 6.51 -5.72
CA LYS A 254 14.13 5.93 -5.74
C LYS A 254 13.17 6.85 -6.49
N THR A 255 12.50 6.34 -7.51
CA THR A 255 11.54 7.11 -8.32
C THR A 255 10.15 7.05 -7.71
N LEU A 256 9.28 7.97 -8.14
CA LEU A 256 7.86 7.98 -7.77
C LEU A 256 7.03 7.11 -8.72
N ASP A 257 7.10 7.39 -10.02
CA ASP A 257 6.30 6.75 -11.07
C ASP A 257 7.08 6.67 -12.39
N GLU A 258 7.62 7.81 -12.86
CA GLU A 258 8.46 7.86 -14.06
C GLU A 258 9.96 7.61 -13.75
N PRO A 259 10.70 6.96 -14.68
CA PRO A 259 12.14 6.75 -14.54
C PRO A 259 12.90 8.09 -14.55
N ILE A 260 14.01 8.16 -13.81
CA ILE A 260 14.86 9.36 -13.70
C ILE A 260 16.25 9.11 -14.25
N THR A 261 16.88 10.19 -14.72
CA THR A 261 18.28 10.20 -15.14
C THR A 261 19.06 11.11 -14.22
N ILE A 262 20.14 10.59 -13.65
CA ILE A 262 20.99 11.26 -12.66
C ILE A 262 22.34 11.53 -13.32
N SER A 263 22.79 12.77 -13.25
CA SER A 263 24.09 13.22 -13.74
C SER A 263 24.96 13.58 -12.54
N VAL A 264 26.04 12.82 -12.32
CA VAL A 264 26.93 12.99 -11.17
C VAL A 264 28.29 13.51 -11.64
N ASN A 265 28.81 14.54 -10.96
CA ASN A 265 30.15 15.08 -11.19
C ASN A 265 30.83 15.37 -9.85
N CYS A 266 32.16 15.49 -9.85
CA CYS A 266 32.91 15.87 -8.66
C CYS A 266 34.02 16.87 -8.99
N HIS A 267 34.36 17.74 -8.06
CA HIS A 267 35.48 18.66 -8.19
C HIS A 267 36.05 19.04 -6.82
N ALA A 268 37.33 19.38 -6.77
CA ALA A 268 37.97 19.91 -5.58
C ALA A 268 38.19 21.42 -5.73
N ILE A 269 38.05 22.17 -4.64
CA ILE A 269 38.32 23.60 -4.57
C ILE A 269 39.40 23.81 -3.51
N ASP A 270 40.48 24.53 -3.84
CA ASP A 270 41.50 24.92 -2.86
C ASP A 270 41.10 26.18 -2.08
N TYR A 271 41.93 26.58 -1.11
CA TYR A 271 41.69 27.80 -0.31
C TYR A 271 41.64 29.09 -1.16
N ASP A 272 42.34 29.12 -2.29
CA ASP A 272 42.37 30.26 -3.20
C ASP A 272 41.17 30.28 -4.18
N GLY A 273 40.31 29.27 -4.13
CA GLY A 273 39.13 29.11 -4.98
C GLY A 273 39.42 28.49 -6.35
N ASN A 274 40.62 27.95 -6.59
CA ASN A 274 40.94 27.23 -7.81
C ASN A 274 40.20 25.90 -7.83
N LYS A 275 39.52 25.64 -8.96
CA LYS A 275 38.70 24.43 -9.16
C LYS A 275 39.48 23.38 -9.96
N PHE A 276 39.57 22.19 -9.38
CA PHE A 276 40.19 21.01 -9.98
C PHE A 276 39.09 19.98 -10.28
N GLN A 277 38.92 19.61 -11.55
CA GLN A 277 37.83 18.74 -11.97
C GLN A 277 38.21 17.25 -11.84
N GLY A 278 37.48 16.48 -11.02
CA GLY A 278 37.72 15.05 -10.89
C GLY A 278 37.02 14.24 -11.99
N ASP A 279 37.55 13.05 -12.26
CA ASP A 279 36.90 12.04 -13.09
C ASP A 279 35.94 11.21 -12.24
N MET A 280 34.67 11.16 -12.65
CA MET A 280 33.65 10.31 -12.07
C MET A 280 33.52 9.05 -12.91
N SER A 281 33.66 7.86 -12.29
CA SER A 281 33.45 6.62 -13.03
C SER A 281 33.04 5.45 -12.16
N GLN A 282 32.30 4.51 -12.76
CA GLN A 282 32.19 3.13 -12.27
C GLN A 282 33.31 2.24 -12.84
N ASN A 283 33.59 2.37 -14.15
CA ASN A 283 34.51 1.48 -14.87
C ASN A 283 35.26 2.15 -16.05
N SER A 284 34.83 3.31 -16.53
CA SER A 284 35.46 4.04 -17.66
C SER A 284 35.47 5.54 -17.38
N GLY A 285 36.66 6.16 -17.43
CA GLY A 285 36.87 7.56 -17.05
C GLY A 285 36.04 8.55 -17.87
N GLY A 286 35.50 9.55 -17.19
CA GLY A 286 34.75 10.67 -17.74
C GLY A 286 34.52 11.76 -16.68
N LEU A 287 34.22 12.98 -17.10
CA LEU A 287 33.99 14.12 -16.18
C LEU A 287 32.61 14.06 -15.51
N THR A 288 31.69 13.27 -16.06
CA THR A 288 30.31 13.14 -15.59
C THR A 288 29.81 11.74 -15.87
N GLU A 289 29.22 11.12 -14.85
CA GLU A 289 28.60 9.80 -14.96
C GLU A 289 27.08 9.95 -15.02
N THR A 290 26.41 9.17 -15.88
CA THR A 290 24.96 9.21 -16.04
C THR A 290 24.33 7.90 -15.64
N ILE A 291 23.46 7.93 -14.62
CA ILE A 291 22.76 6.76 -14.09
C ILE A 291 21.29 6.82 -14.51
N TYR A 292 20.77 5.73 -15.07
CA TYR A 292 19.36 5.58 -15.39
C TYR A 292 18.67 4.72 -14.34
N VAL A 293 17.61 5.25 -13.71
CA VAL A 293 16.91 4.59 -12.60
C VAL A 293 15.44 4.44 -12.95
N ASP A 294 14.97 3.19 -13.01
CA ASP A 294 13.57 2.88 -13.32
C ASP A 294 12.66 3.01 -12.09
N SER A 295 12.99 2.29 -11.02
CA SER A 295 12.23 2.30 -9.75
C SER A 295 13.13 2.54 -8.53
N PHE A 296 14.21 1.79 -8.45
CA PHE A 296 15.18 1.86 -7.38
C PHE A 296 16.56 1.49 -7.91
N SER A 297 17.59 2.24 -7.51
CA SER A 297 18.98 1.86 -7.74
C SER A 297 19.86 2.27 -6.55
N GLU A 298 20.88 1.46 -6.30
CA GLU A 298 22.00 1.76 -5.44
C GLU A 298 23.25 1.57 -6.28
N GLU A 299 24.00 2.64 -6.47
CA GLU A 299 25.22 2.64 -7.25
C GLU A 299 26.38 3.11 -6.39
N PHE A 300 27.56 2.55 -6.65
CA PHE A 300 28.80 3.06 -6.09
C PHE A 300 29.55 3.81 -7.19
N LEU A 301 30.13 4.95 -6.84
CA LEU A 301 30.94 5.76 -7.74
C LEU A 301 32.26 6.12 -7.09
N ILE A 302 33.30 6.29 -7.92
CA ILE A 302 34.60 6.79 -7.47
C ILE A 302 34.90 8.10 -8.18
N CYS A 303 35.10 9.15 -7.39
CA CYS A 303 35.70 10.40 -7.85
C CYS A 303 37.22 10.26 -7.78
N LYS A 304 37.93 10.56 -8.88
CA LYS A 304 39.40 10.43 -8.96
C LYS A 304 40.05 11.71 -9.44
N PHE A 305 41.19 12.05 -8.85
CA PHE A 305 42.08 13.10 -9.30
C PHE A 305 43.42 12.51 -9.70
N GLY A 306 43.95 12.96 -10.84
CA GLY A 306 45.24 12.46 -11.32
C GLY A 306 46.41 12.83 -10.40
N LYS A 307 47.49 12.05 -10.50
CA LYS A 307 48.70 12.13 -9.65
C LYS A 307 49.37 13.50 -9.52
N THR A 308 49.15 14.40 -10.46
CA THR A 308 49.75 15.75 -10.48
C THR A 308 48.70 16.84 -10.58
N GLN A 309 47.44 16.50 -10.36
CA GLN A 309 46.34 17.42 -10.56
C GLN A 309 46.15 18.33 -9.34
N LEU A 310 46.47 17.83 -8.15
CA LEU A 310 46.30 18.52 -6.88
C LEU A 310 47.69 18.83 -6.29
N PRO A 311 48.11 20.10 -6.25
CA PRO A 311 49.27 20.54 -5.47
C PRO A 311 49.11 20.26 -3.96
N PRO A 312 50.20 20.31 -3.16
CA PRO A 312 50.09 20.29 -1.70
C PRO A 312 49.19 21.40 -1.18
N GLY A 313 48.29 21.07 -0.26
CA GLY A 313 47.33 22.02 0.31
C GLY A 313 46.03 21.37 0.79
N SER A 314 45.12 22.20 1.31
CA SER A 314 43.81 21.78 1.79
C SER A 314 42.74 22.01 0.74
N TYR A 315 41.85 21.03 0.57
CA TYR A 315 40.82 21.01 -0.45
C TYR A 315 39.44 20.71 0.10
N GLN A 316 38.43 21.33 -0.50
CA GLN A 316 37.03 20.96 -0.36
C GLN A 316 36.61 20.17 -1.59
N LEU A 317 36.36 18.87 -1.42
CA LEU A 317 35.73 18.02 -2.41
C LEU A 317 34.22 18.29 -2.43
N ILE A 318 33.69 18.63 -3.59
CA ILE A 318 32.26 18.81 -3.83
C ILE A 318 31.81 17.78 -4.86
N ILE A 319 30.86 16.93 -4.45
CA ILE A 319 30.20 15.97 -5.33
C ILE A 319 28.79 16.45 -5.54
N SER A 320 28.37 16.59 -6.80
CA SER A 320 27.04 17.06 -7.14
C SER A 320 26.29 16.03 -7.98
N ALA A 321 25.00 15.84 -7.69
CA ALA A 321 24.10 15.03 -8.49
C ALA A 321 22.92 15.88 -8.97
N SER A 322 22.76 15.98 -10.29
CA SER A 322 21.62 16.65 -10.92
C SER A 322 20.66 15.64 -11.51
N PHE A 323 19.36 15.79 -11.24
CA PHE A 323 18.34 14.88 -11.72
C PHE A 323 17.01 15.60 -11.94
N ASN A 324 16.15 15.01 -12.79
CA ASN A 324 14.76 15.44 -12.90
C ASN A 324 13.90 14.64 -11.93
N PHE A 325 12.98 15.32 -11.25
CA PHE A 325 12.06 14.68 -10.32
C PHE A 325 10.65 15.25 -10.44
N GLU A 326 9.69 14.45 -9.98
CA GLU A 326 8.27 14.78 -10.00
C GLU A 326 7.67 14.60 -8.61
N THR A 327 6.95 15.62 -8.13
CA THR A 327 6.21 15.57 -6.87
C THR A 327 4.72 15.74 -7.14
N TRP A 328 3.92 14.89 -6.50
CA TRP A 328 2.46 14.91 -6.59
C TRP A 328 1.87 15.38 -5.27
N ALA A 329 0.78 16.14 -5.35
CA ALA A 329 0.07 16.63 -4.18
C ALA A 329 -1.42 16.78 -4.43
N TYR A 330 -2.21 16.63 -3.37
CA TYR A 330 -3.65 16.87 -3.42
C TYR A 330 -4.14 17.60 -2.16
N LEU A 331 -5.22 18.37 -2.33
CA LEU A 331 -5.97 19.00 -1.24
C LEU A 331 -7.42 18.54 -1.30
N ARG A 332 -7.86 17.86 -0.23
CA ARG A 332 -9.28 17.53 -0.04
C ARG A 332 -10.08 18.82 0.15
N THR A 333 -11.13 18.98 -0.65
CA THR A 333 -11.95 20.19 -0.70
C THR A 333 -13.42 19.82 -0.52
N TYR A 334 -14.11 20.57 0.33
CA TYR A 334 -15.52 20.42 0.63
C TYR A 334 -16.30 21.54 -0.08
N LEU A 335 -17.19 21.16 -1.00
CA LEU A 335 -18.04 22.10 -1.74
C LEU A 335 -19.48 21.99 -1.25
N MET A 336 -20.15 23.14 -1.14
CA MET A 336 -21.57 23.22 -0.77
C MET A 336 -22.28 24.28 -1.60
N ASP A 337 -23.59 24.12 -1.84
CA ASP A 337 -24.39 25.23 -2.38
C ASP A 337 -24.35 26.42 -1.40
N LEU A 338 -24.07 27.62 -1.92
CA LEU A 338 -23.83 28.81 -1.10
C LEU A 338 -25.05 29.18 -0.24
N GLU A 339 -26.26 29.06 -0.76
CA GLU A 339 -27.48 29.40 -0.01
C GLU A 339 -27.77 28.37 1.06
N ARG A 340 -27.51 27.09 0.76
CA ARG A 340 -27.55 26.02 1.76
C ARG A 340 -26.56 26.27 2.89
N LEU A 341 -25.30 26.57 2.56
CA LEU A 341 -24.26 26.84 3.56
C LEU A 341 -24.66 27.99 4.50
N LYS A 342 -25.20 29.09 3.95
CA LYS A 342 -25.71 30.20 4.77
C LYS A 342 -26.88 29.78 5.67
N GLY A 343 -27.80 28.96 5.15
CA GLY A 343 -28.93 28.42 5.92
C GLY A 343 -28.47 27.52 7.08
N ASP A 344 -27.49 26.67 6.82
CA ASP A 344 -26.87 25.78 7.80
C ASP A 344 -26.13 26.56 8.89
N MET A 345 -25.35 27.58 8.52
CA MET A 345 -24.71 28.50 9.48
C MET A 345 -25.74 29.21 10.36
N LYS A 346 -26.86 29.67 9.79
CA LYS A 346 -27.94 30.31 10.54
C LYS A 346 -28.61 29.33 11.51
N SER A 347 -28.89 28.11 11.06
CA SER A 347 -29.48 27.04 11.87
C SER A 347 -28.62 26.71 13.10
N LEU A 348 -27.28 26.74 12.97
CA LEU A 348 -26.37 26.58 14.10
C LEU A 348 -26.50 27.72 15.11
N MET A 349 -26.49 28.98 14.63
CA MET A 349 -26.65 30.15 15.50
C MET A 349 -27.99 30.13 16.25
N ASP A 350 -29.08 29.74 15.57
CA ASP A 350 -30.41 29.64 16.17
C ASP A 350 -30.48 28.58 17.28
N LYS A 351 -29.61 27.56 17.23
CA LYS A 351 -29.44 26.52 18.26
C LYS A 351 -28.44 26.89 19.36
N GLY A 352 -27.88 28.11 19.33
CA GLY A 352 -26.87 28.57 20.28
C GLY A 352 -25.44 28.08 19.98
N GLY A 353 -25.20 27.50 18.80
CA GLY A 353 -23.88 27.09 18.32
C GLY A 353 -23.12 28.21 17.60
N ILE A 354 -21.89 27.89 17.15
CA ILE A 354 -21.05 28.82 16.39
C ILE A 354 -21.45 28.76 14.92
N GLY A 355 -21.92 29.88 14.37
CA GLY A 355 -22.33 30.00 12.96
C GLY A 355 -21.16 30.13 11.99
N ASP A 356 -20.13 29.30 12.11
CA ASP A 356 -18.98 29.30 11.21
C ASP A 356 -18.97 28.08 10.29
N LYS A 357 -18.10 28.15 9.28
CA LYS A 357 -17.96 27.14 8.25
C LYS A 357 -17.45 25.79 8.77
N ASN A 358 -16.56 25.80 9.76
CA ASN A 358 -15.98 24.59 10.33
C ASN A 358 -17.02 23.84 11.17
N SER A 359 -17.85 24.59 11.90
CA SER A 359 -18.96 24.09 12.71
C SER A 359 -20.05 23.48 11.83
N VAL A 360 -20.29 24.02 10.63
CA VAL A 360 -21.17 23.37 9.65
C VAL A 360 -20.66 21.97 9.29
N LEU A 361 -19.37 21.82 8.96
CA LEU A 361 -18.80 20.51 8.62
C LEU A 361 -18.83 19.53 9.80
N SER A 362 -18.39 19.97 10.98
CA SER A 362 -18.25 19.12 12.16
C SER A 362 -19.57 18.83 12.89
N GLU A 363 -20.43 19.82 13.11
CA GLU A 363 -21.63 19.67 13.96
C GLU A 363 -22.87 19.23 13.16
N ILE A 364 -23.03 19.66 11.91
CA ILE A 364 -24.19 19.26 11.08
C ILE A 364 -23.88 17.97 10.32
N TYR A 365 -22.71 17.90 9.69
CA TYR A 365 -22.35 16.81 8.79
C TYR A 365 -21.41 15.77 9.41
N ASN A 366 -20.97 15.94 10.66
CA ASN A 366 -20.07 15.03 11.37
C ASN A 366 -18.75 14.75 10.62
N ILE A 367 -18.23 15.76 9.92
CA ILE A 367 -16.94 15.70 9.23
C ILE A 367 -15.86 16.23 10.19
N PRO A 368 -14.97 15.38 10.72
CA PRO A 368 -13.99 15.78 11.73
C PRO A 368 -12.84 16.62 11.14
N ASP A 369 -12.49 16.38 9.87
CA ASP A 369 -11.44 17.12 9.18
C ASP A 369 -12.03 18.37 8.52
N THR A 370 -12.13 19.46 9.29
CA THR A 370 -12.75 20.72 8.85
C THR A 370 -11.77 21.67 8.17
N ASN A 371 -10.46 21.46 8.33
CA ASN A 371 -9.41 22.28 7.74
C ASN A 371 -8.33 21.40 7.11
N PRO A 372 -8.64 20.73 5.99
CA PRO A 372 -7.71 19.84 5.33
C PRO A 372 -6.46 20.59 4.88
N VAL A 373 -5.31 19.95 5.05
CA VAL A 373 -4.02 20.41 4.52
C VAL A 373 -3.64 19.58 3.29
N ALA A 374 -2.84 20.17 2.41
CA ALA A 374 -2.35 19.45 1.24
C ALA A 374 -1.43 18.31 1.67
N ARG A 375 -1.62 17.13 1.06
CA ARG A 375 -0.73 15.98 1.18
C ARG A 375 0.08 15.83 -0.08
N TYR A 376 1.32 15.39 0.06
CA TYR A 376 2.26 15.28 -1.06
C TYR A 376 3.20 14.08 -0.88
N THR A 377 3.80 13.63 -1.99
CA THR A 377 4.80 12.56 -2.01
C THR A 377 6.12 13.05 -1.39
N SER A 378 6.79 12.23 -0.58
CA SER A 378 8.00 12.61 0.16
C SER A 378 9.29 12.64 -0.69
N GLY A 379 9.31 13.52 -1.68
CA GLY A 379 10.48 13.87 -2.51
C GLY A 379 11.23 15.12 -2.04
N PRO A 380 12.19 15.64 -2.85
CA PRO A 380 12.99 16.83 -2.51
C PRO A 380 12.19 18.13 -2.30
N VAL A 381 10.97 18.19 -2.84
CA VAL A 381 10.15 19.39 -2.91
C VAL A 381 8.78 19.09 -2.31
N ALA A 382 8.29 19.97 -1.46
CA ALA A 382 6.91 19.98 -1.01
C ALA A 382 6.03 20.79 -1.96
N ILE A 383 4.77 20.37 -2.09
CA ILE A 383 3.75 21.14 -2.79
C ILE A 383 2.61 21.42 -1.81
N GLY A 384 2.49 22.68 -1.40
CA GLY A 384 1.33 23.20 -0.69
C GLY A 384 0.23 23.56 -1.68
N ILE A 385 -1.02 23.20 -1.37
CA ILE A 385 -2.20 23.61 -2.11
C ILE A 385 -3.14 24.35 -1.16
N GLU A 386 -3.66 25.49 -1.61
CA GLU A 386 -4.56 26.35 -0.86
C GLU A 386 -5.82 26.68 -1.67
N THR A 387 -6.95 26.78 -0.99
CA THR A 387 -8.19 27.36 -1.53
C THR A 387 -8.90 28.20 -0.47
N ASN A 388 -10.09 28.72 -0.77
CA ASN A 388 -10.88 29.47 0.21
C ASN A 388 -11.20 28.62 1.45
N THR A 389 -11.54 29.30 2.54
CA THR A 389 -12.00 28.67 3.78
C THR A 389 -13.09 27.63 3.51
N GLN A 390 -12.82 26.39 3.92
CA GLN A 390 -13.68 25.24 3.73
C GLN A 390 -14.91 25.31 4.67
N PRO A 391 -16.10 24.84 4.24
CA PRO A 391 -16.40 24.42 2.89
C PRO A 391 -16.52 25.64 1.96
N VAL A 392 -16.17 25.43 0.69
CA VAL A 392 -16.29 26.44 -0.36
C VAL A 392 -17.75 26.51 -0.81
N GLY A 393 -18.38 27.67 -0.60
CA GLY A 393 -19.77 27.91 -1.00
C GLY A 393 -19.89 28.27 -2.48
N ILE A 394 -20.56 27.44 -3.26
CA ILE A 394 -20.73 27.57 -4.71
C ILE A 394 -22.08 28.21 -5.03
N ALA A 395 -22.04 29.37 -5.67
CA ALA A 395 -23.22 30.06 -6.16
C ALA A 395 -23.56 29.62 -7.60
N GLY A 396 -24.86 29.56 -7.94
CA GLY A 396 -25.31 29.13 -9.27
C GLY A 396 -25.11 30.14 -10.39
N ASP A 397 -24.87 31.39 -10.05
CA ASP A 397 -24.63 32.50 -10.99
C ASP A 397 -23.13 32.69 -11.31
N GLY A 398 -22.25 31.86 -10.76
CA GLY A 398 -20.80 31.97 -10.92
C GLY A 398 -20.17 33.16 -10.18
N SER A 399 -20.90 33.77 -9.24
CA SER A 399 -20.39 34.87 -8.41
C SER A 399 -19.28 34.42 -7.46
N THR A 400 -19.31 33.16 -7.01
CA THR A 400 -18.21 32.57 -6.25
C THR A 400 -16.98 32.41 -7.15
N LYS A 401 -15.87 33.01 -6.71
CA LYS A 401 -14.55 32.88 -7.36
C LYS A 401 -13.56 32.25 -6.38
N PRO A 402 -13.57 30.92 -6.20
CA PRO A 402 -12.61 30.25 -5.31
C PRO A 402 -11.17 30.47 -5.78
N LEU A 403 -10.22 30.47 -4.87
CA LEU A 403 -8.78 30.54 -5.15
C LEU A 403 -8.26 29.12 -5.35
N PHE A 404 -7.31 28.96 -6.27
CA PHE A 404 -6.40 27.82 -6.31
C PHE A 404 -4.98 28.37 -6.17
N GLY A 405 -4.45 28.26 -4.97
CA GLY A 405 -3.06 28.56 -4.64
C GLY A 405 -2.23 27.28 -4.68
N VAL A 406 -1.04 27.34 -5.28
CA VAL A 406 -0.05 26.28 -5.21
C VAL A 406 1.29 26.88 -4.83
N THR A 407 1.93 26.32 -3.82
CA THR A 407 3.26 26.72 -3.36
C THR A 407 4.20 25.54 -3.52
N ILE A 408 5.32 25.78 -4.20
CA ILE A 408 6.42 24.83 -4.30
C ILE A 408 7.45 25.26 -3.25
N GLU A 409 7.87 24.35 -2.38
CA GLU A 409 8.82 24.60 -1.29
C GLU A 409 9.94 23.56 -1.33
N ASN A 410 11.19 24.01 -1.16
CA ASN A 410 12.35 23.14 -1.10
C ASN A 410 12.50 22.55 0.31
N LEU A 411 12.50 21.22 0.43
CA LEU A 411 12.56 20.54 1.74
C LEU A 411 13.96 20.05 2.11
N TRP A 412 14.84 19.85 1.13
CA TRP A 412 16.19 19.32 1.36
C TRP A 412 17.24 20.41 1.20
N GLU A 413 18.47 20.10 1.60
CA GLU A 413 19.65 20.97 1.51
C GLU A 413 20.17 21.16 0.07
N GLY A 414 19.45 20.66 -0.94
CA GLY A 414 19.74 20.89 -2.35
C GLY A 414 19.06 22.12 -2.92
N LYS A 415 19.08 22.27 -4.25
CA LYS A 415 18.55 23.44 -4.96
C LYS A 415 17.67 23.04 -6.14
N ILE A 416 16.54 23.73 -6.29
CA ILE A 416 15.69 23.65 -7.48
C ILE A 416 16.27 24.58 -8.55
N THR A 417 16.99 24.04 -9.53
CA THR A 417 17.60 24.83 -10.60
C THR A 417 16.57 25.29 -11.63
N LYS A 418 15.52 24.48 -11.86
CA LYS A 418 14.48 24.77 -12.83
C LYS A 418 13.19 24.03 -12.53
N VAL A 419 12.05 24.71 -12.56
CA VAL A 419 10.74 24.04 -12.61
C VAL A 419 10.29 23.95 -14.07
N ASN A 420 10.30 22.73 -14.60
CA ASN A 420 9.96 22.43 -16.00
C ASN A 420 8.45 22.64 -16.24
N SER A 421 7.62 22.08 -15.37
CA SER A 421 6.18 22.27 -15.41
C SER A 421 5.53 22.17 -14.04
N LEU A 422 4.57 23.04 -13.78
CA LEU A 422 3.61 22.91 -12.69
C LEU A 422 2.22 22.70 -13.29
N LYS A 423 1.65 21.52 -13.07
CA LYS A 423 0.31 21.12 -13.50
C LYS A 423 -0.65 21.30 -12.34
N MET A 424 -1.75 22.01 -12.57
CA MET A 424 -2.84 22.26 -11.62
C MET A 424 -4.10 21.61 -12.18
N GLU A 425 -4.66 20.65 -11.46
CA GLU A 425 -5.89 19.97 -11.85
C GLU A 425 -7.04 20.41 -10.94
N THR A 426 -8.08 20.96 -11.55
CA THR A 426 -9.29 21.38 -10.87
C THR A 426 -10.37 20.31 -10.87
N ILE A 427 -11.33 20.50 -9.98
CA ILE A 427 -12.53 19.67 -9.89
C ILE A 427 -13.47 19.99 -11.06
N PRO A 428 -14.17 19.01 -11.65
CA PRO A 428 -15.23 19.29 -12.62
C PRO A 428 -16.19 20.38 -12.14
N GLY A 429 -16.46 21.38 -12.98
CA GLY A 429 -17.29 22.55 -12.62
C GLY A 429 -16.54 23.69 -11.92
N LEU A 430 -15.26 23.51 -11.58
CA LEU A 430 -14.34 24.59 -11.23
C LEU A 430 -13.34 24.77 -12.37
N GLN A 431 -13.28 25.96 -12.95
CA GLN A 431 -12.34 26.27 -14.04
C GLN A 431 -11.44 27.43 -13.65
N ILE A 432 -10.13 27.31 -13.88
CA ILE A 432 -9.21 28.42 -13.66
C ILE A 432 -9.51 29.53 -14.69
N ASN A 433 -9.70 30.75 -14.19
CA ASN A 433 -9.70 31.95 -15.03
C ASN A 433 -8.24 32.34 -15.29
N THR A 434 -7.73 31.98 -16.47
CA THR A 434 -6.33 32.18 -16.86
C THR A 434 -5.89 33.65 -16.82
N GLY A 435 -6.80 34.60 -17.05
CA GLY A 435 -6.52 36.04 -16.94
C GLY A 435 -6.41 36.57 -15.51
N SER A 436 -6.69 35.72 -14.50
CA SER A 436 -6.62 36.06 -13.09
C SER A 436 -5.45 35.40 -12.36
N CYS A 437 -4.62 34.66 -13.09
CA CYS A 437 -3.44 34.01 -12.56
C CYS A 437 -2.26 34.97 -12.51
N ASP A 438 -1.43 34.84 -11.47
CA ASP A 438 -0.19 35.63 -11.35
C ASP A 438 0.85 35.27 -12.44
N HIS A 439 0.67 34.12 -13.12
CA HIS A 439 1.55 33.62 -14.16
C HIS A 439 0.75 33.12 -15.36
N SER A 440 1.37 33.10 -16.55
CA SER A 440 0.75 32.58 -17.76
C SER A 440 0.49 31.08 -17.63
N THR A 441 -0.78 30.72 -17.53
CA THR A 441 -1.26 29.33 -17.52
C THR A 441 -1.80 28.96 -18.89
N ASN A 442 -1.32 27.85 -19.44
CA ASN A 442 -1.89 27.24 -20.65
C ASN A 442 -2.71 26.01 -20.25
N GLY A 443 -3.92 25.86 -20.75
CA GLY A 443 -4.75 24.72 -20.38
C GLY A 443 -6.23 24.84 -20.75
N GLY A 444 -6.95 23.77 -20.47
CA GLY A 444 -8.37 23.57 -20.74
C GLY A 444 -8.80 22.20 -20.19
N ASN A 445 -10.10 21.97 -20.03
CA ASN A 445 -10.64 20.72 -19.45
C ASN A 445 -10.09 20.41 -18.04
N ASN A 446 -10.12 21.40 -17.14
CA ASN A 446 -9.71 21.30 -15.74
C ASN A 446 -8.22 20.99 -15.49
N ILE A 447 -7.38 21.01 -16.52
CA ILE A 447 -5.93 20.83 -16.39
C ILE A 447 -5.25 22.08 -16.92
N TYR A 448 -4.40 22.67 -16.08
CA TYR A 448 -3.69 23.91 -16.37
C TYR A 448 -2.21 23.73 -16.07
N THR A 449 -1.35 24.17 -16.99
CA THR A 449 0.09 24.00 -16.87
C THR A 449 0.78 25.35 -16.92
N ILE A 450 1.67 25.58 -15.97
CA ILE A 450 2.66 26.66 -16.00
C ILE A 450 3.99 26.03 -16.39
N SER A 451 4.53 26.42 -17.54
CA SER A 451 5.77 25.86 -18.07
C SER A 451 6.95 26.81 -17.90
N ASN A 452 8.15 26.26 -17.76
CA ASN A 452 9.41 26.99 -17.77
C ASN A 452 9.44 28.16 -16.78
N ILE A 453 9.10 27.89 -15.53
CA ILE A 453 9.22 28.87 -14.45
C ILE A 453 10.72 29.15 -14.26
N LYS A 454 11.15 30.35 -14.66
CA LYS A 454 12.54 30.80 -14.53
C LYS A 454 12.82 31.28 -13.10
N GLY A 455 14.09 31.16 -12.72
CA GLY A 455 14.63 31.56 -11.41
C GLY A 455 14.85 30.34 -10.52
N GLU A 456 16.02 30.30 -9.89
CA GLU A 456 16.31 29.36 -8.82
C GLU A 456 15.33 29.60 -7.66
N ILE A 457 14.78 28.52 -7.12
CA ILE A 457 13.89 28.57 -5.96
C ILE A 457 14.69 28.06 -4.78
N GLU A 458 15.19 29.00 -3.97
CA GLU A 458 15.98 28.68 -2.77
C GLU A 458 15.08 28.16 -1.65
N PHE A 459 13.93 28.82 -1.42
CA PHE A 459 12.98 28.47 -0.37
C PHE A 459 11.62 28.05 -0.92
N TYR A 460 10.84 28.99 -1.47
CA TYR A 460 9.51 28.68 -1.99
C TYR A 460 9.06 29.62 -3.11
N LYS A 461 8.09 29.18 -3.91
CA LYS A 461 7.41 29.99 -4.91
C LYS A 461 5.93 29.64 -4.97
N SER A 462 5.08 30.66 -4.88
CA SER A 462 3.62 30.50 -4.90
C SER A 462 3.01 30.99 -6.20
N PHE A 463 1.96 30.31 -6.63
CA PHE A 463 1.16 30.60 -7.82
C PHE A 463 -0.30 30.65 -7.38
N ARG A 464 -0.97 31.76 -7.65
CA ARG A 464 -2.38 31.91 -7.30
C ARG A 464 -3.19 32.21 -8.54
N CYS A 465 -4.33 31.53 -8.63
CA CYS A 465 -5.31 31.69 -9.69
C CYS A 465 -6.70 31.78 -9.08
N LYS A 466 -7.57 32.63 -9.64
CA LYS A 466 -9.01 32.55 -9.32
C LYS A 466 -9.66 31.54 -10.24
N MET A 467 -10.55 30.74 -9.66
CA MET A 467 -11.43 29.83 -10.35
C MET A 467 -12.79 30.48 -10.57
N GLN A 468 -13.48 30.05 -11.61
CA GLN A 468 -14.90 30.26 -11.82
C GLN A 468 -15.62 28.97 -11.44
N ALA A 469 -16.60 29.09 -10.55
CA ALA A 469 -17.37 27.96 -10.07
C ALA A 469 -18.72 27.86 -10.80
N SER A 470 -19.16 26.63 -11.04
CA SER A 470 -20.48 26.27 -11.57
C SER A 470 -21.15 25.29 -10.63
N LYS A 471 -22.49 25.27 -10.62
CA LYS A 471 -23.29 24.26 -9.89
C LYS A 471 -22.99 22.83 -10.30
N SER A 472 -22.42 22.61 -11.49
CA SER A 472 -21.95 21.28 -11.91
C SER A 472 -20.79 20.74 -11.07
N ALA A 473 -20.17 21.55 -10.21
CA ALA A 473 -19.17 21.10 -9.25
C ALA A 473 -19.78 20.43 -8.00
N LEU A 474 -21.09 20.56 -7.81
CA LEU A 474 -21.82 19.97 -6.70
C LEU A 474 -22.48 18.67 -7.13
N ASP A 475 -22.38 17.66 -6.26
CA ASP A 475 -23.12 16.42 -6.34
C ASP A 475 -24.55 16.61 -5.80
N SER A 476 -25.37 15.57 -5.88
CA SER A 476 -26.70 15.54 -5.26
C SER A 476 -26.67 15.52 -3.72
N THR A 477 -25.48 15.34 -3.13
CA THR A 477 -25.27 15.33 -1.68
C THR A 477 -25.17 16.75 -1.11
N PRO A 478 -25.48 16.92 0.19
CA PRO A 478 -25.34 18.20 0.89
C PRO A 478 -23.95 18.83 0.85
N VAL A 479 -22.93 17.98 0.93
CA VAL A 479 -21.52 18.31 0.89
C VAL A 479 -20.90 17.43 -0.18
N THR A 480 -20.20 18.06 -1.12
CA THR A 480 -19.45 17.38 -2.18
C THR A 480 -17.98 17.36 -1.81
N ILE A 481 -17.37 16.18 -1.82
CA ILE A 481 -15.97 15.98 -1.43
C ILE A 481 -15.18 15.65 -2.70
N ARG A 482 -14.19 16.48 -3.02
CA ARG A 482 -13.35 16.34 -4.21
C ARG A 482 -11.94 16.82 -3.91
N ASN A 483 -10.97 16.43 -4.73
CA ASN A 483 -9.58 16.82 -4.55
C ASN A 483 -9.13 17.82 -5.61
N LEU A 484 -8.49 18.92 -5.18
CA LEU A 484 -7.63 19.71 -6.06
C LEU A 484 -6.26 19.03 -6.12
N LYS A 485 -5.64 18.93 -7.29
CA LYS A 485 -4.34 18.26 -7.44
C LYS A 485 -3.31 19.17 -8.06
N ALA A 486 -2.06 19.02 -7.64
CA ALA A 486 -0.94 19.74 -8.22
C ALA A 486 0.26 18.82 -8.38
N THR A 487 0.90 18.90 -9.54
CA THR A 487 2.07 18.10 -9.90
C THR A 487 3.17 19.01 -10.40
N ALA A 488 4.34 18.94 -9.78
CA ALA A 488 5.51 19.71 -10.19
C ALA A 488 6.60 18.79 -10.75
N LYS A 489 7.03 19.05 -11.99
CA LYS A 489 8.23 18.46 -12.60
C LYS A 489 9.36 19.48 -12.58
N TYR A 490 10.50 19.13 -12.01
CA TYR A 490 11.61 20.05 -11.80
C TYR A 490 12.96 19.36 -11.94
N GLN A 491 14.00 20.16 -12.16
CA GLN A 491 15.39 19.75 -12.08
C GLN A 491 15.93 20.16 -10.72
N TYR A 492 16.56 19.20 -10.05
CA TYR A 492 17.11 19.34 -8.72
C TYR A 492 18.60 19.04 -8.72
N VAL A 493 19.33 19.68 -7.82
CA VAL A 493 20.76 19.42 -7.58
C VAL A 493 20.95 19.23 -6.08
N ILE A 494 21.62 18.15 -5.71
CA ILE A 494 22.17 17.94 -4.37
C ILE A 494 23.68 17.99 -4.42
N GLU A 495 24.29 18.45 -3.35
CA GLU A 495 25.74 18.51 -3.17
C GLU A 495 26.10 17.82 -1.87
N ASP A 496 27.23 17.12 -1.86
CA ASP A 496 27.87 16.60 -0.65
C ASP A 496 29.32 17.07 -0.63
N GLU A 497 29.81 17.38 0.55
CA GLU A 497 31.07 18.09 0.74
C GLU A 497 31.96 17.36 1.74
N LEU A 498 33.25 17.24 1.39
CA LEU A 498 34.28 16.66 2.24
C LEU A 498 35.54 17.51 2.19
N TYR A 499 36.27 17.52 3.30
CA TYR A 499 37.56 18.19 3.37
C TYR A 499 38.69 17.16 3.42
N PHE A 500 39.76 17.40 2.67
CA PHE A 500 40.95 16.56 2.67
C PHE A 500 42.20 17.39 2.40
N ASP A 501 43.35 16.87 2.84
CA ASP A 501 44.65 17.52 2.67
C ASP A 501 45.54 16.69 1.76
N VAL A 502 46.39 17.39 1.00
CA VAL A 502 47.49 16.81 0.23
C VAL A 502 48.80 17.30 0.83
N GLU A 503 49.60 16.38 1.35
CA GLU A 503 50.87 16.69 2.02
C GLU A 503 52.03 16.73 1.03
N GLU A 504 53.01 17.61 1.28
CA GLU A 504 54.26 17.63 0.52
C GLU A 504 55.08 16.38 0.84
N TYR A 505 55.75 15.81 -0.16
CA TYR A 505 56.59 14.62 0.04
C TYR A 505 57.88 15.02 0.78
N ASP A 506 57.91 14.89 2.10
CA ASP A 506 59.13 15.14 2.89
C ASP A 506 60.11 13.97 2.70
N PHE A 507 61.12 14.18 1.84
CA PHE A 507 62.30 13.33 1.82
C PHE A 507 63.08 13.59 3.11
N GLY A 508 62.67 12.94 4.20
CA GLY A 508 63.36 13.02 5.48
C GLY A 508 64.87 12.93 5.27
N GLU A 509 65.61 13.89 5.85
CA GLU A 509 67.05 14.04 5.69
C GLU A 509 67.76 12.68 5.79
N ILE A 510 68.36 12.23 4.68
CA ILE A 510 69.10 10.96 4.56
C ILE A 510 70.46 11.07 5.25
#